data_AF-R4LE03-F1
#
_entry.id   AF-R4LE03-F1
#
_cell.length_a   1.000
_cell.length_b   1.000
_cell.length_c   1.000
_cell.angle_alpha   90.00
_cell.angle_beta   90.00
_cell.angle_gamma   90.00
#
_symmetry.space_group_name_H-M   'P 1'
#
loop_
_entity.id
_entity.type
_entity.pdbx_description
1 polymer ?
#
loop_
_entity_poly.entity_id
_entity_poly.type
_entity_poly.pdbx_seq_one_letter_code
_entity_poly.pdbx_strand_id
1 'polypeptide(L)'
;MPTSSTVEEAVLRRGFHPHPRRGACLLELVSTLPGGPWTDRPRGVPPLLAVVCRSVNDRLSDAARSGILPAVPWLAALPAAAGRDPDALFGGLLEAAARWAGAAVWALPRDRPRARVLRRAVRQVAELPGADAALQQLLFDAIDVTRTGCGLPPVPWSSQPSVAGPGGTVGLRMRAETRCPDDSLSTYLWCGAELQQWPGALRQAWADARPAA
;
A
#
# COMPACT_ATOMS: atom_id res chain seq x y z
N MET A 1 14.15 30.36 11.54
CA MET A 1 14.74 29.20 10.84
C MET A 1 14.41 27.94 11.64
N PRO A 2 13.38 27.14 11.31
CA PRO A 2 13.26 25.83 11.94
C PRO A 2 14.18 24.86 11.19
N THR A 3 15.37 24.63 11.73
CA THR A 3 16.43 23.72 11.25
C THR A 3 16.37 22.34 11.93
N SER A 4 15.18 21.84 12.26
CA SER A 4 15.06 20.49 12.83
C SER A 4 13.86 19.76 12.24
N SER A 5 14.10 19.13 11.09
CA SER A 5 13.25 18.06 10.58
C SER A 5 13.47 16.81 11.44
N THR A 6 12.62 16.60 12.44
CA THR A 6 12.56 15.31 13.15
C THR A 6 12.05 14.27 12.16
N VAL A 7 12.84 13.22 11.92
CA VAL A 7 12.42 12.11 11.05
C VAL A 7 11.84 11.01 11.92
N GLU A 8 10.57 10.67 11.68
CA GLU A 8 9.82 9.68 12.45
C GLU A 8 9.63 8.41 11.60
N GLU A 9 9.60 7.25 12.25
CA GLU A 9 9.30 5.98 11.58
C GLU A 9 7.82 5.93 11.20
N ALA A 10 7.51 5.48 9.97
CA ALA A 10 6.13 5.34 9.53
C ALA A 10 5.43 4.23 10.32
N VAL A 11 4.51 4.61 11.21
CA VAL A 11 3.66 3.65 11.92
C VAL A 11 2.33 3.52 11.21
N LEU A 12 2.09 2.34 10.64
CA LEU A 12 0.80 2.02 10.04
C LEU A 12 -0.28 1.84 11.12
N ARG A 13 -1.40 2.52 10.95
CA ARG A 13 -2.57 2.50 11.82
C ARG A 13 -3.84 2.33 11.02
N ARG A 14 -4.90 1.89 11.70
CA ARG A 14 -6.25 1.77 11.11
C ARG A 14 -6.90 3.15 10.91
N GLY A 15 -7.71 3.28 9.87
CA GLY A 15 -8.54 4.46 9.63
C GLY A 15 -7.79 5.64 8.99
N PHE A 16 -8.47 6.78 8.96
CA PHE A 16 -7.99 8.03 8.34
C PHE A 16 -7.18 8.87 9.31
N HIS A 17 -6.09 9.46 8.82
CA HIS A 17 -5.22 10.32 9.60
C HIS A 17 -5.08 11.68 8.91
N PRO A 18 -5.44 12.79 9.58
CA PRO A 18 -5.31 14.13 9.01
C PRO A 18 -3.85 14.62 8.97
N HIS A 19 -2.94 13.95 9.69
CA HIS A 19 -1.54 14.33 9.79
C HIS A 19 -0.64 13.10 10.02
N PRO A 20 0.54 13.00 9.38
CA PRO A 20 1.46 11.85 9.50
C PRO A 20 1.91 11.53 10.93
N ARG A 21 2.08 12.54 11.79
CA ARG A 21 2.38 12.36 13.23
C ARG A 21 1.33 11.56 14.02
N ARG A 22 0.11 11.40 13.48
CA ARG A 22 -0.93 10.58 14.12
C ARG A 22 -0.87 9.11 13.68
N GLY A 23 0.14 8.73 12.91
CA GLY A 23 0.21 7.49 12.15
C GLY A 23 -0.32 7.68 10.73
N ALA A 24 -0.32 6.59 9.97
CA ALA A 24 -0.73 6.57 8.58
C ALA A 24 -1.50 5.29 8.26
N CYS A 25 -2.48 5.34 7.35
CA CYS A 25 -2.87 4.14 6.61
C CYS A 25 -1.90 3.91 5.44
N LEU A 26 -1.93 2.70 4.87
CA LEU A 26 -1.10 2.36 3.73
C LEU A 26 -1.19 3.37 2.57
N LEU A 27 -2.41 3.81 2.22
CA LEU A 27 -2.61 4.68 1.05
C LEU A 27 -2.20 6.13 1.28
N GLU A 28 -2.25 6.59 2.54
CA GLU A 28 -1.70 7.90 2.92
C GLU A 28 -0.19 7.92 2.66
N LEU A 29 0.55 6.87 3.04
CA LEU A 29 1.97 6.74 2.70
C LEU A 29 2.18 6.70 1.18
N VAL A 30 1.41 5.88 0.45
CA VAL A 30 1.50 5.78 -1.01
C VAL A 30 1.30 7.13 -1.70
N SER A 31 0.36 7.95 -1.22
CA SER A 31 0.04 9.24 -1.83
C SER A 31 1.18 10.24 -1.81
N THR A 32 2.12 10.07 -0.89
CA THR A 32 3.28 10.94 -0.76
C THR A 32 4.38 10.65 -1.77
N LEU A 33 4.17 9.72 -2.70
CA LEU A 33 5.20 9.25 -3.62
C LEU A 33 4.83 9.39 -5.09
N PRO A 34 5.72 10.00 -5.92
CA PRO A 34 6.92 10.78 -5.57
C PRO A 34 6.54 12.24 -5.21
N GLY A 35 6.42 12.56 -3.92
CA GLY A 35 6.12 13.92 -3.44
C GLY A 35 4.66 14.38 -3.59
N GLY A 36 3.71 13.45 -3.69
CA GLY A 36 2.28 13.78 -3.81
C GLY A 36 1.65 14.31 -2.50
N PRO A 37 0.41 14.85 -2.56
CA PRO A 37 -0.29 15.36 -1.39
C PRO A 37 -0.69 14.24 -0.43
N TRP A 38 -0.75 14.53 0.87
CA TRP A 38 -1.23 13.58 1.87
C TRP A 38 -2.72 13.28 1.68
N THR A 39 -3.06 12.06 1.27
CA THR A 39 -4.43 11.61 1.08
C THR A 39 -4.53 10.09 1.09
N ASP A 40 -5.67 9.53 1.51
CA ASP A 40 -5.96 8.10 1.34
C ASP A 40 -6.44 7.75 -0.09
N ARG A 41 -6.43 8.71 -1.03
CA ARG A 41 -6.87 8.55 -2.43
C ARG A 41 -5.76 8.90 -3.44
N PRO A 42 -4.66 8.15 -3.47
CA PRO A 42 -3.56 8.37 -4.42
C PRO A 42 -4.03 8.25 -5.88
N ARG A 43 -3.59 9.18 -6.74
CA ARG A 43 -4.03 9.29 -8.16
C ARG A 43 -3.72 8.04 -9.01
N GLY A 44 -2.63 7.32 -8.72
CA GLY A 44 -2.22 6.12 -9.46
C GLY A 44 -2.93 4.82 -9.07
N VAL A 45 -3.59 4.79 -7.90
CA VAL A 45 -4.24 3.58 -7.38
C VAL A 45 -5.72 3.55 -7.80
N PRO A 46 -6.16 2.53 -8.54
CA PRO A 46 -7.57 2.42 -8.94
C PRO A 46 -8.52 2.38 -7.72
N PRO A 47 -9.72 2.98 -7.81
CA PRO A 47 -10.66 3.01 -6.68
C PRO A 47 -11.00 1.64 -6.08
N LEU A 48 -11.09 0.59 -6.91
CA LEU A 48 -11.36 -0.77 -6.44
C LEU A 48 -10.17 -1.38 -5.68
N LEU A 49 -8.94 -1.19 -6.16
CA LEU A 49 -7.73 -1.59 -5.44
C LEU A 49 -7.62 -0.82 -4.12
N ALA A 50 -7.88 0.49 -4.14
CA ALA A 50 -7.85 1.33 -2.94
C ALA A 50 -8.84 0.84 -1.86
N VAL A 51 -9.99 0.28 -2.25
CA VAL A 51 -10.91 -0.38 -1.31
C VAL A 51 -10.27 -1.60 -0.66
N VAL A 52 -9.59 -2.45 -1.42
CA VAL A 52 -8.89 -3.63 -0.88
C VAL A 52 -7.77 -3.20 0.06
N CYS A 53 -6.91 -2.26 -0.36
CA CYS A 53 -5.79 -1.76 0.46
C CYS A 53 -6.23 -1.21 1.82
N ARG A 54 -7.24 -0.33 1.86
CA ARG A 54 -7.78 0.18 3.13
C ARG A 54 -8.40 -0.93 3.97
N SER A 55 -9.16 -1.83 3.34
CA SER A 55 -9.83 -2.92 4.05
C SER A 55 -8.84 -3.89 4.69
N VAL A 56 -7.73 -4.20 4.01
CA VAL A 56 -6.63 -5.01 4.53
C VAL A 56 -5.92 -4.27 5.66
N ASN A 57 -5.49 -3.02 5.44
CA ASN A 57 -4.84 -2.19 6.46
C ASN A 57 -5.62 -2.16 7.78
N ASP A 58 -6.93 -1.95 7.71
CA ASP A 58 -7.80 -1.81 8.88
C ASP A 58 -8.12 -3.13 9.59
N ARG A 59 -7.88 -4.27 8.93
CA ARG A 59 -8.16 -5.62 9.46
C ARG A 59 -6.94 -6.37 9.96
N LEU A 60 -5.74 -5.99 9.51
CA LEU A 60 -4.49 -6.50 10.07
C LEU A 60 -4.40 -6.14 11.55
N SER A 61 -3.88 -7.07 12.35
CA SER A 61 -3.46 -6.78 13.72
C SER A 61 -2.36 -5.70 13.74
N ASP A 62 -2.19 -5.03 14.88
CA ASP A 62 -1.14 -4.00 15.02
C ASP A 62 0.26 -4.60 14.80
N ALA A 63 0.48 -5.85 15.23
CA ALA A 63 1.74 -6.55 15.05
C ALA A 63 2.02 -6.91 13.58
N ALA A 64 0.98 -7.27 12.81
CA ALA A 64 1.13 -7.67 11.41
C ALA A 64 1.14 -6.51 10.42
N ARG A 65 0.67 -5.32 10.83
CA ARG A 65 0.49 -4.19 9.90
C ARG A 65 1.81 -3.66 9.32
N SER A 66 2.92 -3.72 10.04
CA SER A 66 4.22 -3.33 9.48
C SER A 66 4.63 -4.18 8.29
N GLY A 67 4.16 -5.44 8.20
CA GLY A 67 4.45 -6.36 7.10
C GLY A 67 3.92 -5.93 5.73
N ILE A 68 3.02 -4.95 5.66
CA ILE A 68 2.53 -4.39 4.38
C ILE A 68 3.26 -3.11 3.95
N LEU A 69 4.21 -2.58 4.72
CA LEU A 69 5.06 -1.46 4.30
C LEU A 69 5.79 -1.70 2.97
N PRO A 70 6.32 -2.91 2.67
CA PRO A 70 6.97 -3.17 1.39
C PRO A 70 6.07 -2.97 0.16
N ALA A 71 4.74 -2.96 0.31
CA ALA A 71 3.80 -2.71 -0.79
C ALA A 71 3.76 -1.24 -1.24
N VAL A 72 4.19 -0.29 -0.40
CA VAL A 72 4.12 1.16 -0.66
C VAL A 72 4.76 1.56 -2.00
N PRO A 73 6.03 1.23 -2.30
CA PRO A 73 6.65 1.62 -3.58
C PRO A 73 5.96 0.99 -4.80
N TRP A 74 5.41 -0.22 -4.67
CA TRP A 74 4.72 -0.91 -5.76
C TRP A 74 3.36 -0.29 -6.09
N LEU A 75 2.63 0.15 -5.08
CA LEU A 75 1.39 0.89 -5.24
C LEU A 75 1.63 2.29 -5.81
N ALA A 76 2.68 2.98 -5.33
CA ALA A 76 3.05 4.31 -5.81
C ALA A 76 3.48 4.33 -7.28
N ALA A 77 4.10 3.24 -7.75
CA ALA A 77 4.55 3.10 -9.13
C ALA A 77 3.48 2.56 -10.10
N LEU A 78 2.23 2.41 -9.66
CA LEU A 78 1.15 2.07 -10.58
C LEU A 78 0.95 3.22 -11.59
N PRO A 79 0.77 2.92 -12.89
CA PRO A 79 0.47 3.95 -13.87
C PRO A 79 -0.86 4.63 -13.53
N ALA A 80 -1.20 5.75 -14.17
CA ALA A 80 -2.49 6.41 -13.94
C ALA A 80 -3.67 5.45 -14.20
N ALA A 81 -4.80 5.63 -13.50
CA ALA A 81 -5.97 4.75 -13.63
C ALA A 81 -6.71 4.84 -14.97
N ALA A 82 -6.34 5.77 -15.84
CA ALA A 82 -6.97 5.97 -17.14
C ALA A 82 -6.88 4.71 -18.03
N GLY A 83 -8.03 4.29 -18.59
CA GLY A 83 -8.10 3.19 -19.55
C GLY A 83 -8.16 1.77 -18.96
N ARG A 84 -8.20 1.60 -17.63
CA ARG A 84 -8.39 0.27 -17.02
C ARG A 84 -9.84 -0.18 -17.08
N ASP A 85 -10.07 -1.40 -17.55
CA ASP A 85 -11.38 -2.05 -17.47
C ASP A 85 -11.76 -2.31 -15.99
N PRO A 86 -12.77 -1.61 -15.44
CA PRO A 86 -13.18 -1.79 -14.05
C PRO A 86 -13.80 -3.17 -13.80
N ASP A 87 -14.28 -3.86 -14.83
CA ASP A 87 -14.94 -5.16 -14.73
C ASP A 87 -13.90 -6.27 -14.59
N ALA A 88 -12.90 -6.28 -15.49
CA ALA A 88 -11.74 -7.17 -15.38
C ALA A 88 -11.00 -6.99 -14.05
N LEU A 89 -10.76 -5.73 -13.62
CA LEU A 89 -10.12 -5.46 -12.34
C LEU A 89 -10.96 -6.00 -11.16
N PHE A 90 -12.27 -5.79 -11.19
CA PHE A 90 -13.15 -6.31 -10.15
C PHE A 90 -13.14 -7.84 -10.08
N GLY A 91 -13.22 -8.50 -11.23
CA GLY A 91 -13.12 -9.96 -11.35
C GLY A 91 -11.82 -10.49 -10.76
N GLY A 92 -10.68 -9.97 -11.20
CA GLY A 92 -9.38 -10.41 -10.72
C GLY A 92 -9.16 -10.16 -9.21
N LEU A 93 -9.65 -9.04 -8.68
CA LEU A 93 -9.58 -8.77 -7.23
C LEU A 93 -10.45 -9.75 -6.41
N LEU A 94 -11.59 -10.18 -6.95
CA LEU A 94 -12.41 -11.21 -6.32
C LEU A 94 -11.78 -12.59 -6.42
N GLU A 95 -11.14 -12.93 -7.54
CA GLU A 95 -10.37 -14.16 -7.69
C GLU A 95 -9.23 -14.22 -6.68
N ALA A 96 -8.49 -13.12 -6.51
CA ALA A 96 -7.44 -13.02 -5.49
C ALA A 96 -7.97 -13.29 -4.07
N ALA A 97 -9.12 -12.69 -3.71
CA ALA A 97 -9.75 -12.97 -2.42
C ALA A 97 -10.26 -14.42 -2.30
N ALA A 98 -10.78 -14.99 -3.39
CA ALA A 98 -11.30 -16.35 -3.43
C ALA A 98 -10.21 -17.42 -3.30
N ARG A 99 -8.95 -17.14 -3.64
CA ARG A 99 -7.82 -18.06 -3.34
C ARG A 99 -7.69 -18.37 -1.85
N TRP A 100 -8.11 -17.45 -0.99
CA TRP A 100 -8.04 -17.58 0.46
C TRP A 100 -9.35 -18.03 1.09
N ALA A 101 -10.46 -17.35 0.76
CA ALA A 101 -11.77 -17.59 1.36
C ALA A 101 -12.68 -18.53 0.54
N GLY A 102 -12.18 -19.07 -0.58
CA GLY A 102 -12.83 -20.11 -1.36
C GLY A 102 -14.23 -19.74 -1.87
N ALA A 103 -15.13 -20.72 -1.84
CA ALA A 103 -16.51 -20.61 -2.34
C ALA A 103 -17.33 -19.49 -1.68
N ALA A 104 -16.98 -19.08 -0.45
CA ALA A 104 -17.69 -18.03 0.27
C ALA A 104 -17.63 -16.66 -0.44
N VAL A 105 -16.54 -16.38 -1.17
CA VAL A 105 -16.38 -15.16 -1.98
C VAL A 105 -17.26 -15.21 -3.23
N TRP A 106 -17.39 -16.40 -3.83
CA TRP A 106 -18.22 -16.61 -5.02
C TRP A 106 -19.71 -16.51 -4.72
N ALA A 107 -20.13 -16.85 -3.50
CA ALA A 107 -21.50 -16.68 -3.03
C ALA A 107 -21.91 -15.21 -2.75
N LEU A 108 -21.01 -14.24 -2.89
CA LEU A 108 -21.33 -12.83 -2.61
C LEU A 108 -22.27 -12.23 -3.68
N PRO A 109 -23.33 -11.48 -3.28
CA PRO A 109 -24.26 -10.85 -4.21
C PRO A 109 -23.58 -9.84 -5.13
N ARG A 110 -23.83 -9.95 -6.44
CA ARG A 110 -23.22 -9.10 -7.49
C ARG A 110 -24.09 -7.92 -7.93
N ASP A 111 -25.31 -7.85 -7.43
CA ASP A 111 -26.25 -6.71 -7.54
C ASP A 111 -25.83 -5.51 -6.66
N ARG A 112 -24.80 -5.67 -5.82
CA ARG A 112 -24.32 -4.63 -4.92
C ARG A 112 -23.16 -3.84 -5.53
N PRO A 113 -22.93 -2.60 -5.08
CA PRO A 113 -21.75 -1.83 -5.49
C PRO A 113 -20.46 -2.63 -5.27
N ARG A 114 -19.60 -2.71 -6.29
CA ARG A 114 -18.34 -3.49 -6.30
C ARG A 114 -17.49 -3.26 -5.06
N ALA A 115 -17.37 -2.01 -4.62
CA ALA A 115 -16.65 -1.64 -3.41
C ALA A 115 -17.19 -2.33 -2.14
N ARG A 116 -18.52 -2.52 -2.03
CA ARG A 116 -19.13 -3.25 -0.90
C ARG A 116 -18.83 -4.75 -0.99
N VAL A 117 -18.86 -5.32 -2.19
CA VAL A 117 -18.53 -6.73 -2.42
C VAL A 117 -17.08 -7.01 -2.03
N LEU A 118 -16.13 -6.19 -2.50
CA LEU A 118 -14.72 -6.31 -2.14
C LEU A 118 -14.48 -6.17 -0.63
N ARG A 119 -15.11 -5.20 0.04
CA ARG A 119 -15.02 -5.09 1.52
C ARG A 119 -15.48 -6.35 2.22
N ARG A 120 -16.53 -7.00 1.71
CA ARG A 120 -17.06 -8.25 2.29
C ARG A 120 -16.16 -9.44 2.00
N ALA A 121 -15.57 -9.52 0.80
CA ALA A 121 -14.58 -10.54 0.46
C ALA A 121 -13.34 -10.45 1.36
N VAL A 122 -12.78 -9.24 1.55
CA VAL A 122 -11.64 -9.03 2.48
C VAL A 122 -12.02 -9.38 3.92
N ARG A 123 -13.26 -9.11 4.33
CA ARG A 123 -13.76 -9.53 5.65
C ARG A 123 -13.77 -11.06 5.80
N GLN A 124 -14.21 -11.80 4.79
CA GLN A 124 -14.19 -13.27 4.84
C GLN A 124 -12.76 -13.81 4.97
N VAL A 125 -11.78 -13.20 4.27
CA VAL A 125 -10.36 -13.57 4.45
C VAL A 125 -9.88 -13.27 5.87
N ALA A 126 -10.33 -12.16 6.46
CA ALA A 126 -9.99 -11.79 7.84
C ALA A 126 -10.63 -12.69 8.93
N GLU A 127 -11.60 -13.55 8.56
CA GLU A 127 -12.25 -14.50 9.47
C GLU A 127 -11.58 -15.88 9.45
N LEU A 128 -10.54 -16.07 8.63
CA LEU A 128 -9.78 -17.32 8.53
C LEU A 128 -8.78 -17.48 9.68
N PRO A 129 -8.44 -18.73 10.08
CA PRO A 129 -7.25 -18.99 10.89
C PRO A 129 -5.99 -18.46 10.17
N GLY A 130 -5.13 -17.73 10.89
CA GLY A 130 -3.96 -17.10 10.29
C GLY A 130 -4.28 -15.88 9.39
N ALA A 131 -5.40 -15.20 9.66
CA ALA A 131 -5.91 -14.04 8.92
C ALA A 131 -4.84 -13.01 8.54
N ASP A 132 -3.90 -12.69 9.43
CA ASP A 132 -2.86 -11.68 9.16
C ASP A 132 -1.99 -12.04 7.95
N ALA A 133 -1.51 -13.29 7.88
CA ALA A 133 -0.72 -13.77 6.74
C ALA A 133 -1.55 -13.80 5.45
N ALA A 134 -2.80 -14.25 5.54
CA ALA A 134 -3.71 -14.29 4.40
C ALA A 134 -4.03 -12.88 3.86
N LEU A 135 -4.22 -11.90 4.76
CA LEU A 135 -4.48 -10.51 4.41
C LEU A 135 -3.26 -9.83 3.80
N GLN A 136 -2.06 -10.07 4.33
CA GLN A 136 -0.80 -9.61 3.74
C GLN A 136 -0.65 -10.15 2.32
N GLN A 137 -0.83 -11.45 2.11
CA GLN A 137 -0.69 -12.05 0.79
C GLN A 137 -1.80 -11.58 -0.17
N LEU A 138 -3.05 -11.43 0.30
CA LEU A 138 -4.13 -10.84 -0.49
C LEU A 138 -3.79 -9.43 -1.00
N LEU A 139 -3.12 -8.60 -0.20
CA LEU A 139 -2.69 -7.28 -0.65
C LEU A 139 -1.72 -7.38 -1.83
N PHE A 140 -0.72 -8.25 -1.76
CA PHE A 140 0.23 -8.45 -2.86
C PHE A 140 -0.44 -9.06 -4.09
N ASP A 141 -1.31 -10.07 -3.93
CA ASP A 141 -2.09 -10.62 -5.03
C ASP A 141 -2.96 -9.54 -5.72
N ALA A 142 -3.58 -8.64 -4.95
CA ALA A 142 -4.37 -7.54 -5.49
C ALA A 142 -3.52 -6.51 -6.26
N ILE A 143 -2.30 -6.26 -5.79
CA ILE A 143 -1.31 -5.45 -6.50
C ILE A 143 -0.93 -6.14 -7.81
N ASP A 144 -0.68 -7.45 -7.80
CA ASP A 144 -0.28 -8.22 -8.98
C ASP A 144 -1.37 -8.31 -10.04
N VAL A 145 -2.62 -8.51 -9.64
CA VAL A 145 -3.79 -8.42 -10.53
C VAL A 145 -3.80 -7.06 -11.22
N THR A 146 -3.59 -5.99 -10.45
CA THR A 146 -3.62 -4.62 -10.97
C THR A 146 -2.43 -4.32 -11.89
N ARG A 147 -1.24 -4.84 -11.56
CA ARG A 147 -0.02 -4.67 -12.35
C ARG A 147 -0.09 -5.44 -13.67
N THR A 148 -0.51 -6.70 -13.62
CA THR A 148 -0.69 -7.56 -14.79
C THR A 148 -1.72 -6.96 -15.75
N GLY A 149 -2.82 -6.43 -15.21
CA GLY A 149 -3.81 -5.70 -16.01
C GLY A 149 -3.29 -4.41 -16.66
N CYS A 150 -2.11 -3.92 -16.26
CA CYS A 150 -1.40 -2.81 -16.89
C CYS A 150 -0.22 -3.25 -17.76
N GLY A 151 -0.06 -4.55 -18.02
CA GLY A 151 1.10 -5.10 -18.74
C GLY A 151 2.42 -5.01 -17.96
N LEU A 152 2.35 -4.80 -16.64
CA LEU A 152 3.51 -4.80 -15.76
C LEU A 152 3.72 -6.19 -15.15
N PRO A 153 4.97 -6.63 -14.93
CA PRO A 153 5.23 -7.88 -14.24
C PRO A 153 4.71 -7.83 -12.79
N PRO A 154 4.38 -8.99 -12.19
CA PRO A 154 4.03 -9.07 -10.77
C PRO A 154 5.18 -8.55 -9.89
N VAL A 155 4.87 -8.27 -8.63
CA VAL A 155 5.86 -7.88 -7.63
C VAL A 155 6.85 -9.05 -7.45
N PRO A 156 8.18 -8.81 -7.57
CA PRO A 156 9.21 -9.82 -7.36
C PRO A 156 9.44 -10.09 -5.86
N TRP A 157 8.37 -10.21 -5.07
CA TRP A 157 8.45 -10.41 -3.63
C TRP A 157 8.66 -11.90 -3.32
N SER A 158 9.70 -12.21 -2.53
CA SER A 158 9.82 -13.50 -1.87
C SER A 158 9.18 -13.39 -0.49
N SER A 159 8.36 -14.38 -0.09
CA SER A 159 7.66 -14.42 1.20
C SER A 159 8.58 -14.47 2.44
N GLN A 160 9.90 -14.35 2.26
CA GLN A 160 10.84 -14.31 3.37
C GLN A 160 11.14 -12.86 3.71
N PRO A 161 10.77 -12.36 4.91
CA PRO A 161 11.34 -11.12 5.40
C PRO A 161 12.85 -11.31 5.41
N SER A 162 13.58 -10.43 4.71
CA SER A 162 15.04 -10.39 4.80
C SER A 162 15.37 -10.25 6.28
N VAL A 163 15.89 -11.33 6.87
CA VAL A 163 16.22 -11.36 8.30
C VAL A 163 17.25 -10.28 8.49
N ALA A 164 16.85 -9.19 9.16
CA ALA A 164 17.78 -8.14 9.52
C ALA A 164 18.86 -8.81 10.38
N GLY A 165 20.08 -8.96 9.83
CA GLY A 165 21.24 -9.36 10.60
C GLY A 165 21.40 -8.41 11.79
N PRO A 166 22.06 -8.82 12.88
CA PRO A 166 22.28 -7.94 14.01
C PRO A 166 23.15 -6.75 13.56
N GLY A 167 22.51 -5.60 13.34
CA GLY A 167 23.10 -4.38 12.74
C GLY A 167 22.56 -3.96 11.36
N GLY A 168 21.70 -4.75 10.72
CA GLY A 168 21.24 -4.56 9.35
C GLY A 168 20.08 -3.56 9.20
N THR A 169 20.39 -2.27 9.10
CA THR A 169 19.42 -1.27 8.60
C THR A 169 19.44 -1.31 7.08
N VAL A 170 18.70 -2.21 6.44
CA VAL A 170 18.58 -2.21 4.97
C VAL A 170 17.11 -2.10 4.58
N GLY A 171 16.61 -0.88 4.68
CA GLY A 171 15.39 -0.42 4.04
C GLY A 171 15.64 1.03 3.65
N LEU A 172 15.53 1.36 2.37
CA LEU A 172 15.77 2.71 1.91
C LEU A 172 14.73 3.61 2.52
N ARG A 173 15.21 4.47 3.39
CA ARG A 173 14.36 5.22 4.26
C ARG A 173 13.88 6.47 3.50
N MET A 174 12.56 6.59 3.36
CA MET A 174 11.87 7.53 2.47
C MET A 174 11.65 8.90 3.12
N ARG A 175 11.64 9.97 2.32
CA ARG A 175 11.21 11.31 2.75
C ARG A 175 9.86 11.57 2.09
N ALA A 176 8.78 11.34 2.81
CA ALA A 176 7.49 11.91 2.47
C ALA A 176 7.50 13.39 2.88
N GLU A 177 7.19 14.32 1.98
CA GLU A 177 6.92 15.71 2.35
C GLU A 177 5.42 15.93 2.27
N THR A 178 4.78 16.09 3.43
CA THR A 178 3.34 16.33 3.49
C THR A 178 3.07 17.82 3.52
N ARG A 179 2.52 18.39 2.44
CA ARG A 179 1.91 19.72 2.50
C ARG A 179 0.55 19.60 3.18
N CYS A 180 0.49 19.85 4.48
CA CYS A 180 -0.78 20.01 5.18
C CYS A 180 -1.42 21.36 4.80
N PRO A 181 -2.76 21.46 4.79
CA PRO A 181 -3.46 22.72 4.53
C PRO A 181 -3.09 23.87 5.50
N ASP A 182 -2.66 23.53 6.72
CA ASP A 182 -2.45 24.49 7.81
C ASP A 182 -0.96 24.82 8.09
N ASP A 183 -0.10 24.60 7.09
CA ASP A 183 1.29 25.10 6.93
C ASP A 183 2.19 25.25 8.18
N SER A 184 3.21 24.38 8.32
CA SER A 184 4.53 24.75 8.93
C SER A 184 5.54 23.61 9.07
N LEU A 185 5.18 22.32 8.93
CA LEU A 185 6.13 21.24 9.22
C LEU A 185 6.06 20.07 8.21
N SER A 186 7.06 19.99 7.33
CA SER A 186 7.36 18.78 6.57
C SER A 186 7.68 17.66 7.57
N THR A 187 6.86 16.61 7.63
CA THR A 187 7.12 15.40 8.45
C THR A 187 7.63 14.31 7.54
N TYR A 188 8.81 13.78 7.87
CA TYR A 188 9.55 12.84 7.04
C TYR A 188 9.30 11.43 7.58
N LEU A 189 8.80 10.52 6.73
CA LEU A 189 8.41 9.17 7.13
C LEU A 189 9.28 8.09 6.49
N TRP A 190 10.01 7.34 7.30
CA TRP A 190 10.82 6.22 6.83
C TRP A 190 9.94 4.99 6.48
N CYS A 191 10.14 4.39 5.30
CA CYS A 191 9.53 3.12 4.89
C CYS A 191 10.63 2.09 4.62
N GLY A 192 10.57 0.94 5.30
CA GLY A 192 11.64 -0.07 5.31
C GLY A 192 11.66 -1.05 4.14
N ALA A 193 11.81 -0.58 2.90
CA ALA A 193 11.98 -1.46 1.73
C ALA A 193 13.34 -1.22 1.06
N GLU A 194 14.11 -2.26 0.73
CA GLU A 194 15.41 -2.10 0.05
C GLU A 194 15.23 -1.37 -1.29
N LEU A 195 15.98 -0.27 -1.53
CA LEU A 195 15.86 0.53 -2.76
C LEU A 195 15.97 -0.34 -4.01
N GLN A 196 16.87 -1.33 -3.99
CA GLN A 196 17.13 -2.23 -5.12
C GLN A 196 15.89 -3.04 -5.51
N GLN A 197 14.97 -3.25 -4.58
CA GLN A 197 13.71 -3.95 -4.80
C GLN A 197 12.59 -3.01 -5.30
N TRP A 198 12.81 -1.70 -5.41
CA TRP A 198 11.76 -0.78 -5.88
C TRP A 198 11.57 -0.82 -7.39
N PRO A 199 10.39 -0.44 -7.92
CA PRO A 199 10.19 -0.18 -9.34
C PRO A 199 11.23 0.81 -9.90
N GLY A 200 11.82 0.50 -11.06
CA GLY A 200 12.90 1.32 -11.66
C GLY A 200 12.54 2.79 -11.85
N ALA A 201 11.31 3.09 -12.30
CA ALA A 201 10.83 4.45 -12.45
C ALA A 201 10.79 5.22 -11.12
N LEU A 202 10.40 4.56 -10.02
CA LEU A 202 10.36 5.18 -8.70
C LEU A 202 11.77 5.37 -8.13
N ARG A 203 12.70 4.43 -8.40
CA ARG A 203 14.12 4.62 -8.06
C ARG A 203 14.72 5.83 -8.76
N GLN A 204 14.43 6.02 -10.05
CA GLN A 204 14.91 7.17 -10.82
C GLN A 204 14.33 8.48 -10.27
N ALA A 205 13.00 8.54 -10.13
CA ALA A 205 12.32 9.73 -9.59
C ALA A 205 12.82 10.07 -8.18
N TRP A 206 13.12 9.07 -7.35
CA TRP A 206 13.71 9.27 -6.03
C TRP A 206 15.16 9.76 -6.09
N ALA A 207 15.97 9.23 -7.01
CA ALA A 207 17.35 9.68 -7.22
C ALA A 207 17.38 11.15 -7.68
N ASP A 208 16.49 11.54 -8.58
CA ASP A 208 16.37 12.90 -9.11
C ASP A 208 15.87 13.90 -8.05
N ALA A 209 15.06 13.44 -7.09
CA ALA A 209 14.49 14.24 -6.02
C ALA A 209 15.38 14.35 -4.76
N ARG A 210 16.56 13.71 -4.72
CA ARG A 210 17.47 13.83 -3.57
C ARG A 210 17.95 15.28 -3.43
N PRO A 211 17.82 15.91 -2.25
CA PRO A 211 18.61 17.10 -1.95
C PRO A 211 20.09 16.74 -2.11
N ALA A 212 20.87 17.61 -2.76
CA ALA A 212 22.33 17.51 -2.72
C ALA A 212 22.77 17.42 -1.25
N ALA A 213 23.67 16.48 -0.98
CA ALA A 213 24.19 16.21 0.36
C ALA A 213 24.87 17.44 0.98
#